data_AF-A0A7K1YXZ1-F1
#
_entry.id   AF-A0A7K1YXZ1-F1
#
_cell.length_a   1.000
_cell.length_b   1.000
_cell.length_c   1.000
_cell.angle_alpha   90.00
_cell.angle_beta   90.00
_cell.angle_gamma   90.00
#
_symmetry.space_group_name_H-M   'P 1'
#
loop_
_entity.id
_entity.type
_entity.pdbx_description
1 polymer ?
#
loop_
_entity_poly.entity_id
_entity_poly.type
_entity_poly.pdbx_seq_one_letter_code
_entity_poly.pdbx_strand_id
1 'polypeptide(L)' 'MEQFSPEIQEFAHVFSLLQSKRYDADYDPSETFHRSEVLKDIKDAENAITNFKEAKLYERKAFVTFATTNFRKL' A
#
# COMPACT_ATOMS: atom_id res chain seq x y z
N MET A 1 5.75 12.64 3.26
CA MET A 1 4.43 12.18 2.79
C MET A 1 3.51 13.33 2.42
N GLU A 2 3.42 14.40 3.23
CA GLU A 2 2.53 15.57 2.98
C GLU A 2 2.76 16.34 1.67
N GLN A 3 3.89 16.10 0.99
CA GLN A 3 4.27 16.75 -0.27
C GLN A 3 3.67 16.06 -1.51
N PHE A 4 3.12 14.86 -1.35
CA PHE A 4 2.51 14.08 -2.42
C PHE A 4 1.01 14.34 -2.50
N SER A 5 0.42 14.15 -3.67
CA SER A 5 -1.03 14.20 -3.83
C SER A 5 -1.76 13.19 -2.91
N PRO A 6 -3.04 13.45 -2.57
CA PRO A 6 -3.83 12.54 -1.75
C PRO A 6 -3.85 11.10 -2.29
N GLU A 7 -3.86 10.91 -3.61
CA GLU A 7 -3.88 9.59 -4.25
C GLU A 7 -2.60 8.79 -3.97
N ILE A 8 -1.45 9.45 -3.97
CA ILE A 8 -0.16 8.83 -3.65
C ILE A 8 -0.07 8.54 -2.15
N GLN A 9 -0.58 9.42 -1.30
CA GLN A 9 -0.60 9.22 0.15
C GLN A 9 -1.49 8.03 0.53
N GLU A 10 -2.68 7.94 -0.07
CA GLU A 10 -3.61 6.83 0.11
C GLU A 10 -2.99 5.52 -0.38
N PHE A 11 -2.39 5.52 -1.57
CA PHE A 11 -1.69 4.34 -2.08
C PHE A 11 -0.60 3.87 -1.13
N ALA A 12 0.22 4.77 -0.60
CA ALA A 12 1.29 4.43 0.33
C ALA A 12 0.74 3.84 1.64
N HIS A 13 -0.38 4.37 2.13
CA HIS A 13 -1.06 3.87 3.33
C HIS A 13 -1.60 2.46 3.12
N VAL A 14 -2.38 2.25 2.06
CA VAL A 14 -2.95 0.93 1.73
C VAL A 14 -1.84 -0.08 1.47
N PHE A 15 -0.78 0.32 0.74
CA PHE A 15 0.36 -0.55 0.47
C PHE A 15 1.07 -1.00 1.76
N SER A 16 1.35 -0.09 2.69
CA SER A 16 2.06 -0.44 3.93
C SER A 16 1.20 -1.32 4.84
N LEU A 17 -0.09 -0.99 4.96
CA LEU A 17 -1.06 -1.77 5.75
C LEU A 17 -1.15 -3.21 5.25
N LEU A 18 -1.31 -3.40 3.94
CA LEU A 18 -1.44 -4.75 3.36
C LEU A 18 -0.12 -5.52 3.36
N GLN A 19 1.02 -4.83 3.29
CA GLN A 19 2.33 -5.46 3.53
C GLN A 19 2.42 -6.02 4.95
N SER A 20 2.01 -5.25 5.97
CA SER A 20 1.97 -5.72 7.35
C SER A 20 1.04 -6.92 7.50
N LYS A 21 -0.21 -6.80 7.03
CA LYS A 21 -1.18 -7.90 7.09
C LYS A 21 -0.68 -9.17 6.40
N ARG A 22 0.02 -9.03 5.26
CA ARG A 22 0.64 -10.17 4.58
C ARG A 22 1.75 -10.79 5.44
N TYR A 23 2.61 -9.98 6.04
CA TYR A 23 3.64 -10.47 6.95
C TYR A 23 3.01 -11.23 8.12
N ASP A 24 1.97 -10.68 8.74
CA ASP A 24 1.27 -11.34 9.85
C ASP A 24 0.63 -12.66 9.37
N ALA A 25 -0.01 -12.67 8.20
CA ALA A 25 -0.57 -13.88 7.61
C ALA A 25 0.47 -14.97 7.27
N ASP A 26 1.67 -14.55 6.85
CA ASP A 26 2.74 -15.47 6.46
C ASP A 26 3.51 -16.00 7.68
N TYR A 27 3.60 -15.23 8.77
CA TYR A 27 4.55 -15.49 9.87
C TYR A 27 3.94 -15.57 11.27
N ASP A 28 2.73 -15.08 11.52
CA ASP A 28 2.04 -15.22 12.81
C ASP A 28 0.98 -16.33 12.76
N PRO A 29 1.23 -17.51 13.35
CA PRO A 29 0.29 -18.61 13.35
C PRO A 29 -0.94 -18.38 14.25
N SER A 30 -0.93 -17.34 15.08
CA SER A 30 -2.07 -16.96 15.92
C SER A 30 -3.01 -15.97 15.24
N GLU A 31 -2.59 -15.37 14.13
CA GLU A 31 -3.37 -14.36 13.43
C GLU A 31 -4.49 -15.00 12.61
N THR A 32 -5.68 -14.39 12.67
CA THR A 32 -6.86 -14.86 11.95
C THR A 32 -7.52 -13.70 11.22
N PHE A 33 -7.87 -13.92 9.94
CA PHE A 33 -8.52 -12.90 9.11
C PHE A 33 -9.94 -13.32 8.75
N HIS A 34 -10.90 -12.41 8.91
CA HIS A 34 -12.26 -12.68 8.45
C HIS A 34 -12.36 -12.50 6.93
N ARG A 35 -13.08 -13.40 6.27
CA ARG A 35 -13.30 -13.33 4.81
C ARG A 35 -13.82 -11.97 4.34
N SER A 36 -14.73 -11.35 5.09
CA SER A 36 -15.26 -10.03 4.78
C SER A 36 -14.20 -8.93 4.81
N GLU A 37 -13.25 -9.01 5.74
CA GLU A 37 -12.15 -8.04 5.87
C GLU A 37 -11.16 -8.22 4.73
N VAL A 38 -10.81 -9.46 4.40
CA VAL A 38 -9.92 -9.75 3.26
C VAL A 38 -10.53 -9.27 1.95
N LEU A 39 -11.84 -9.47 1.74
CA LEU A 39 -12.52 -8.96 0.54
C LEU A 39 -12.52 -7.43 0.47
N LYS A 40 -12.64 -6.75 1.62
CA LYS A 40 -12.51 -5.30 1.71
C LYS A 40 -11.09 -4.86 1.38
N ASP A 41 -10.09 -5.53 1.96
CA ASP A 41 -8.67 -5.26 1.71
C ASP A 41 -8.31 -5.39 0.22
N ILE A 42 -8.83 -6.41 -0.46
CA ILE A 42 -8.66 -6.59 -1.91
C ILE A 42 -9.26 -5.40 -2.67
N LYS A 43 -10.51 -5.02 -2.35
CA LYS A 43 -11.17 -3.89 -3.00
C LYS A 43 -10.42 -2.58 -2.77
N ASP A 44 -9.94 -2.35 -1.55
CA ASP A 44 -9.17 -1.16 -1.21
C ASP A 44 -7.83 -1.13 -1.97
N ALA A 45 -7.16 -2.28 -2.12
CA ALA A 45 -5.95 -2.40 -2.95
C ALA A 45 -6.22 -2.06 -4.42
N GLU A 46 -7.28 -2.59 -5.01
CA GLU A 46 -7.65 -2.33 -6.41
C GLU A 46 -7.94 -0.84 -6.65
N ASN A 47 -8.67 -0.20 -5.73
CA ASN A 47 -8.95 1.23 -5.77
C ASN A 47 -7.66 2.06 -5.63
N ALA A 48 -6.83 1.73 -4.65
CA ALA A 48 -5.56 2.43 -4.42
C ALA A 48 -4.62 2.32 -5.63
N ILE A 49 -4.52 1.14 -6.25
CA ILE A 49 -3.71 0.93 -7.47
C ILE A 49 -4.26 1.76 -8.63
N THR A 50 -5.58 1.85 -8.77
CA THR A 50 -6.24 2.62 -9.83
C THR A 50 -5.96 4.11 -9.66
N ASN A 51 -6.22 4.65 -8.46
CA ASN A 51 -5.96 6.05 -8.13
C ASN A 51 -4.47 6.40 -8.28
N PHE A 52 -3.57 5.50 -7.85
CA PHE A 52 -2.14 5.66 -8.05
C PHE A 52 -1.80 5.76 -9.54
N LYS A 53 -2.39 4.93 -10.40
CA LYS A 53 -2.13 4.96 -11.86
C LYS A 53 -2.63 6.24 -12.53
N GLU A 54 -3.65 6.88 -11.98
CA GLU A 54 -4.19 8.15 -12.46
C GLU A 54 -3.41 9.36 -11.94
N ALA A 55 -2.67 9.21 -10.83
CA ALA A 55 -1.81 10.25 -10.32
C ALA A 55 -0.72 10.70 -11.33
N LYS A 56 -0.28 11.94 -11.18
CA LYS A 56 0.67 12.57 -12.11
C LYS A 56 1.95 11.73 -12.21
N LEU A 57 2.46 11.57 -13.44
CA LEU A 57 3.62 10.71 -13.71
C LEU A 57 4.85 11.09 -12.88
N TYR A 58 5.11 12.39 -12.66
CA TYR A 58 6.25 12.81 -11.85
C TYR A 58 6.10 12.43 -10.37
N GLU A 59 4.88 12.48 -9.82
CA GLU A 59 4.61 12.10 -8.43
C GLU A 59 4.78 10.59 -8.26
N ARG A 60 4.28 9.79 -9.20
CA ARG A 60 4.50 8.33 -9.19
C ARG A 60 5.98 7.98 -9.22
N LYS A 61 6.77 8.63 -10.07
CA LYS A 61 8.23 8.41 -10.14
C LYS A 61 8.94 8.84 -8.86
N ALA A 62 8.60 10.01 -8.33
CA ALA A 62 9.16 10.51 -7.08
C ALA A 62 8.82 9.57 -5.91
N PHE A 63 7.58 9.08 -5.84
CA PHE A 63 7.14 8.12 -4.85
C PHE A 63 7.92 6.81 -4.96
N VAL A 64 8.07 6.23 -6.15
CA VAL A 64 8.84 4.98 -6.32
C VAL A 64 10.30 5.18 -5.93
N THR A 65 10.94 6.27 -6.34
CA THR A 65 12.32 6.59 -5.91
C THR A 65 12.41 6.73 -4.40
N PHE A 66 11.49 7.46 -3.78
CA PHE A 66 11.40 7.60 -2.33
C PHE A 66 11.23 6.23 -1.66
N ALA A 67 10.28 5.42 -2.12
CA ALA A 67 10.02 4.10 -1.56
C ALA A 67 11.24 3.18 -1.69
N THR A 68 11.87 3.09 -2.87
CA THR A 68 13.00 2.18 -3.08
C THR A 68 14.27 2.61 -2.35
N THR A 69 14.45 3.92 -2.10
CA THR A 69 15.60 4.44 -1.34
C THR A 69 15.41 4.32 0.16
N ASN A 70 14.18 4.49 0.66
CA ASN A 70 13.90 4.46 2.09
C ASN A 70 13.53 3.05 2.61
N PHE A 71 12.92 2.19 1.79
CA PHE A 71 12.51 0.83 2.15
C PHE A 71 13.51 -0.25 1.72
N ARG A 72 14.74 0.11 1.35
CA ARG A 72 15.82 -0.84 0.96
C ARG A 72 16.38 -1.68 2.13
N LYS A 73 15.72 -1.67 3.30
CA LYS A 73 16.05 -2.45 4.50
C LYS A 73 14.86 -3.30 4.99
N LEU A 74 14.11 -3.89 4.06
CA LEU A 74 13.24 -5.03 4.35
C LEU A 74 13.97 -6.31 3.94
#